data_AF-A0A7V3FCD3-F1
#
_entry.id   AF-A0A7V3FCD3-F1
#
_cell.length_a   1.000
_cell.length_b   1.000
_cell.length_c   1.000
_cell.angle_alpha   90.00
_cell.angle_beta   90.00
_cell.angle_gamma   90.00
#
_symmetry.space_group_name_H-M   'P 1'
#
loop_
_entity.id
_entity.type
_entity.pdbx_description
1 polymer ?
#
loop_
_entity_poly.entity_id
_entity_poly.type
_entity_poly.pdbx_seq_one_letter_code
_entity_poly.pdbx_strand_id
1 'polypeptide(L)'
;MIAARNAVLDIVCVVLTIYTIVLFVRVLVSWATLFGFRPPYGGPVRTILDLLDDVTEPVLRPLRAMIPPVRAGGIGLDLSIIVAFVILAVLRAALGC
;
A
#
# COMPACT_ATOMS: atom_id res chain seq x y z
N MET A 1 32.10 -12.58 5.98
CA MET A 1 31.33 -11.63 5.14
C MET A 1 29.98 -12.18 4.62
N ILE A 2 29.68 -13.48 4.73
CA ILE A 2 28.43 -14.08 4.21
C ILE A 2 27.21 -13.83 5.13
N ALA A 3 27.40 -13.74 6.45
CA ALA A 3 26.30 -13.52 7.41
C ALA A 3 25.64 -12.13 7.28
N ALA A 4 26.43 -11.07 7.01
CA ALA A 4 25.90 -9.70 6.88
C ALA A 4 25.08 -9.50 5.60
N ARG A 5 25.45 -10.17 4.50
CA ARG A 5 24.69 -10.14 3.23
C ARG A 5 23.29 -10.73 3.41
N ASN A 6 23.17 -11.79 4.20
CA ASN A 6 21.88 -12.41 4.50
C ASN A 6 21.07 -11.54 5.45
N ALA A 7 21.68 -10.97 6.49
CA ALA A 7 20.97 -10.11 7.44
C ALA A 7 20.31 -8.88 6.78
N VAL A 8 21.01 -8.20 5.86
CA VAL A 8 20.43 -7.07 5.13
C VAL A 8 19.31 -7.52 4.20
N LEU A 9 19.48 -8.64 3.48
CA LEU A 9 18.43 -9.18 2.61
C LEU A 9 17.19 -9.62 3.41
N ASP A 10 17.38 -10.27 4.55
CA ASP A 10 16.30 -10.69 5.45
C ASP A 10 15.51 -9.48 5.95
N ILE A 11 16.20 -8.41 6.38
CA ILE A 11 15.57 -7.16 6.80
C ILE A 11 14.76 -6.55 5.64
N VAL A 12 15.32 -6.50 4.43
CA VAL A 12 14.61 -5.98 3.25
C VAL A 12 13.36 -6.80 2.94
N CYS A 13 13.45 -8.13 2.98
CA CYS A 13 12.31 -9.01 2.75
C CYS A 13 11.22 -8.85 3.82
N VAL A 14 11.59 -8.64 5.09
CA VAL A 14 10.65 -8.33 6.17
C VAL A 14 9.97 -6.97 5.93
N VAL A 15 10.73 -5.94 5.56
CA VAL A 15 10.17 -4.61 5.25
C VAL A 15 9.20 -4.68 4.07
N LEU A 16 9.57 -5.38 3.00
CA LEU A 16 8.66 -5.63 1.86
C LEU A 16 7.42 -6.41 2.31
N THR A 17 7.56 -7.37 3.23
CA THR A 17 6.45 -8.11 3.87
C THR A 17 5.45 -7.17 4.53
N ILE A 18 5.95 -6.34 5.44
CA ILE A 18 5.16 -5.35 6.17
C ILE A 18 4.48 -4.38 5.19
N TYR A 19 5.22 -3.89 4.20
CA TYR A 19 4.70 -2.90 3.26
C TYR A 19 3.56 -3.45 2.40
N THR A 20 3.61 -4.71 1.98
CA THR A 20 2.47 -5.34 1.29
C THR A 20 1.26 -5.53 2.20
N ILE A 21 1.45 -5.82 3.50
CA ILE A 21 0.34 -5.87 4.46
C ILE A 21 -0.32 -4.48 4.58
N VAL A 22 0.48 -3.42 4.67
CA VAL A 22 -0.01 -2.04 4.68
C VAL A 22 -0.84 -1.72 3.42
N LEU A 23 -0.33 -2.08 2.23
CA LEU A 23 -1.11 -1.94 0.99
C LEU A 23 -2.36 -2.83 0.97
N PHE A 24 -2.33 -4.00 1.58
CA PHE A 24 -3.51 -4.85 1.69
C PHE A 24 -4.61 -4.16 2.52
N VAL A 25 -4.25 -3.59 3.67
CA VAL A 25 -5.17 -2.79 4.49
C VAL A 25 -5.72 -1.60 3.68
N ARG A 26 -4.90 -0.94 2.87
CA ARG A 26 -5.31 0.14 1.95
C ARG A 26 -6.43 -0.30 1.01
N VAL A 27 -6.29 -1.48 0.39
CA VAL A 27 -7.30 -2.06 -0.50
C VAL A 27 -8.59 -2.31 0.26
N LEU A 28 -8.50 -2.92 1.45
CA LEU A 28 -9.67 -3.20 2.27
C LEU A 28 -10.41 -1.92 2.66
N VAL A 29 -9.69 -0.85 3.05
CA VAL A 29 -10.29 0.46 3.34
C VAL A 29 -10.98 1.03 2.09
N SER A 30 -10.32 0.98 0.92
CA SER A 30 -10.91 1.43 -0.34
C SER A 30 -12.21 0.69 -0.65
N TRP A 31 -12.22 -0.64 -0.56
CA TRP A 31 -13.44 -1.42 -0.77
C TRP A 31 -14.50 -1.17 0.29
N ALA A 32 -14.13 -1.02 1.56
CA ALA A 32 -15.07 -0.66 2.60
C ALA A 32 -15.81 0.64 2.23
N THR A 33 -15.11 1.64 1.68
CA THR A 33 -15.75 2.88 1.24
C THR A 33 -16.75 2.68 0.11
N LEU A 34 -16.50 1.75 -0.81
CA LEU A 34 -17.45 1.37 -1.86
C LEU A 34 -18.70 0.70 -1.29
N PHE A 35 -18.56 -0.10 -0.24
CA PHE A 35 -19.67 -0.72 0.49
C PHE A 35 -20.42 0.25 1.43
N GLY A 36 -20.07 1.54 1.41
CA GLY A 36 -20.77 2.58 2.18
C GLY A 36 -20.11 2.94 3.51
N PHE A 37 -18.93 2.40 3.83
CA PHE A 37 -18.13 2.90 4.96
C PHE A 37 -17.70 4.34 4.70
N ARG A 38 -17.99 5.23 5.65
CA ARG A 38 -17.54 6.62 5.60
C ARG A 38 -16.58 6.86 6.76
N PRO A 39 -15.31 7.19 6.48
CA PRO A 39 -14.35 7.54 7.53
C PRO A 39 -14.91 8.66 8.41
N PRO A 40 -14.83 8.53 9.74
CA PRO A 40 -15.22 9.61 10.64
C PRO A 40 -14.28 10.82 10.46
N TYR A 41 -14.79 12.03 10.73
CA TYR A 41 -14.00 13.26 10.61
C TYR A 41 -12.91 13.40 11.70
N GLY A 42 -12.95 12.57 12.75
CA GLY A 42 -11.97 12.60 13.85
C GLY A 42 -11.98 11.31 14.67
N GLY A 43 -11.08 11.25 15.65
CA GLY A 43 -10.94 10.11 16.56
C GLY A 43 -9.86 9.09 16.15
N PRO A 44 -9.76 7.97 16.89
CA PRO A 44 -8.67 7.00 16.72
C PRO A 44 -8.69 6.33 15.34
N VAL A 45 -9.87 6.01 14.80
CA VAL A 45 -10.01 5.43 13.46
C VAL A 45 -9.49 6.38 12.39
N ARG A 46 -9.84 7.67 12.48
CA ARG A 46 -9.36 8.67 11.52
C ARG A 46 -7.84 8.80 11.54
N THR A 47 -7.26 8.80 12.74
CA THR A 47 -5.80 8.87 12.92
C THR A 47 -5.09 7.69 12.26
N ILE A 48 -5.63 6.48 12.38
CA ILE A 48 -5.06 5.28 11.73
C ILE A 48 -5.15 5.39 10.20
N LEU A 49 -6.27 5.90 9.68
CA LEU A 49 -6.44 6.11 8.24
C LEU A 49 -5.47 7.18 7.70
N ASP A 50 -5.30 8.29 8.41
CA ASP A 50 -4.34 9.33 8.02
C ASP A 50 -2.89 8.79 8.07
N LEU A 51 -2.52 7.99 9.08
CA LEU A 51 -1.22 7.31 9.11
C LEU A 51 -1.04 6.34 7.94
N LEU A 52 -2.09 5.62 7.58
CA LEU A 52 -2.07 4.74 6.41
C LEU A 52 -1.89 5.54 5.12
N ASP A 53 -2.54 6.70 5.02
CA ASP A 53 -2.38 7.68 3.93
C ASP A 53 -0.92 8.11 3.84
N ASP A 54 -0.37 8.65 4.92
CA ASP A 54 0.99 9.18 4.95
C ASP A 54 2.06 8.13 4.59
N VAL A 55 1.89 6.88 5.01
CA VAL A 55 2.85 5.80 4.71
C VAL A 55 2.78 5.35 3.25
N THR A 56 1.60 5.37 2.65
CA THR A 56 1.40 4.83 1.28
C THR A 56 1.50 5.91 0.21
N GLU A 57 1.19 7.16 0.54
CA GLU A 57 1.26 8.32 -0.33
C GLU A 57 2.60 8.51 -1.04
N PRO A 58 3.79 8.41 -0.41
CA PRO A 58 5.07 8.59 -1.12
C PRO A 58 5.26 7.61 -2.28
N VAL A 59 4.66 6.41 -2.21
CA VAL A 59 4.73 5.39 -3.25
C VAL A 59 3.56 5.52 -4.24
N LEU A 60 2.36 5.80 -3.75
CA LEU A 60 1.16 5.87 -4.59
C LEU A 60 1.02 7.20 -5.35
N ARG A 61 1.60 8.29 -4.85
CA ARG A 61 1.56 9.61 -5.50
C ARG A 61 2.22 9.63 -6.88
N PRO A 62 3.45 9.13 -7.08
CA PRO A 62 4.02 9.04 -8.42
C PRO A 62 3.24 8.08 -9.33
N LEU A 63 2.71 6.98 -8.77
CA LEU A 63 1.89 6.04 -9.54
C LEU A 63 0.57 6.66 -10.02
N ARG A 64 -0.09 7.48 -9.19
CA ARG A 64 -1.32 8.21 -9.55
C ARG A 64 -1.08 9.29 -10.59
N ALA A 65 0.13 9.85 -10.66
CA ALA A 65 0.50 10.77 -11.73
C ALA A 65 0.59 10.08 -13.09
N MET A 66 0.97 8.79 -13.12
CA MET A 66 1.05 8.00 -14.35
C MET A 66 -0.28 7.36 -14.73
N ILE A 67 -1.04 6.89 -13.74
CA ILE A 67 -2.31 6.17 -13.93
C ILE A 67 -3.37 6.88 -13.10
N PRO A 68 -4.18 7.77 -13.73
CA PRO A 68 -5.24 8.49 -13.03
C PRO A 68 -6.21 7.53 -12.34
N PRO A 69 -6.72 7.89 -11.16
CA PRO A 69 -7.70 7.07 -10.46
C PRO A 69 -8.98 6.94 -11.29
N VAL A 70 -9.52 5.73 -11.36
CA VAL A 70 -10.75 5.47 -12.10
C VAL A 70 -11.91 5.72 -11.16
N ARG A 71 -12.81 6.64 -11.51
CA ARG A 71 -13.98 6.92 -10.68
C ARG A 71 -15.07 5.90 -11.00
N ALA A 72 -15.47 5.11 -10.01
CA ALA A 72 -16.60 4.19 -10.12
C ALA A 72 -17.66 4.59 -9.08
N GLY A 73 -18.88 4.90 -9.54
CA GLY A 73 -19.99 5.26 -8.64
C GLY A 73 -19.77 6.52 -7.78
N GLY A 74 -18.96 7.48 -8.27
CA GLY A 74 -18.63 8.70 -7.52
C GLY A 74 -17.50 8.54 -6.49
N ILE A 75 -16.96 7.32 -6.33
CA ILE A 75 -15.82 7.01 -5.46
C ILE A 75 -14.59 6.76 -6.34
N GLY A 76 -13.45 7.35 -5.98
CA GLY A 76 -12.19 7.09 -6.67
C GLY A 76 -11.65 5.71 -6.34
N LEU A 77 -11.56 4.83 -7.34
CA LEU A 77 -10.81 3.58 -7.25
C LEU A 77 -9.35 3.86 -7.62
N ASP A 78 -8.47 3.72 -6.63
CA ASP A 78 -7.04 3.87 -6.80
C ASP A 78 -6.44 2.61 -7.45
N LEU A 79 -6.42 2.58 -8.78
CA LEU A 79 -5.74 1.53 -9.55
C LEU A 79 -4.22 1.47 -9.26
N SER A 80 -3.65 2.58 -8.78
CA SER A 80 -2.27 2.66 -8.32
C SER A 80 -1.94 1.62 -7.24
N ILE A 81 -2.93 1.21 -6.43
CA ILE A 81 -2.73 0.20 -5.39
C ILE A 81 -2.47 -1.19 -6.01
N ILE A 82 -3.21 -1.55 -7.06
CA ILE A 82 -3.01 -2.83 -7.78
C ILE A 82 -1.61 -2.85 -8.40
N VAL A 83 -1.20 -1.73 -9.02
CA VAL A 83 0.13 -1.59 -9.61
C VAL A 83 1.22 -1.70 -8.54
N ALA A 84 1.03 -1.08 -7.37
CA ALA A 84 1.98 -1.19 -6.26
C ALA A 84 2.11 -2.64 -5.75
N PHE A 85 1.01 -3.41 -5.70
CA PHE A 85 1.05 -4.85 -5.39
C PHE A 85 1.89 -5.64 -6.39
N VAL A 86 1.71 -5.38 -7.69
CA VAL A 86 2.49 -6.04 -8.75
C VAL A 86 3.97 -5.71 -8.63
N ILE A 87 4.31 -4.43 -8.41
CA ILE A 87 5.70 -3.98 -8.22
C ILE A 87 6.33 -4.71 -7.02
N LEU A 88 5.63 -4.82 -5.90
CA LEU A 88 6.16 -5.51 -4.71
C LEU A 88 6.32 -7.02 -4.93
N ALA A 89 5.38 -7.66 -5.63
CA ALA A 89 5.48 -9.08 -5.96
C ALA A 89 6.71 -9.37 -6.84
N VAL A 90 6.99 -8.51 -7.83
CA VAL A 90 8.21 -8.59 -8.64
C VAL A 90 9.46 -8.29 -7.80
N LEU A 91 9.36 -7.27 -6.93
CA LEU A 91 10.24 -6.94 -5.81
C LEU A 91 10.84 -8.18 -5.14
N ARG A 92 9.91 -8.90 -4.54
CA ARG A 92 10.13 -10.09 -3.75
C ARG A 92 10.72 -11.22 -4.58
N ALA A 93 10.05 -11.57 -5.67
CA ALA A 93 10.49 -12.66 -6.54
C ALA A 93 11.93 -12.45 -7.06
N ALA A 94 12.31 -11.21 -7.36
CA ALA A 94 13.67 -10.87 -7.79
C ALA A 94 14.72 -10.98 -6.66
N LEU A 95 14.31 -10.72 -5.41
CA LEU A 95 15.16 -10.82 -4.22
C LEU A 95 15.22 -12.24 -3.63
N GLY A 96 14.39 -13.17 -4.11
CA GLY A 96 14.31 -14.54 -3.59
C GLY A 96 13.53 -14.64 -2.28
N CYS A 97 12.63 -13.69 -2.06
CA CYS A 97 11.59 -13.68 -1.02
C CYS A 97 10.26 -13.26 -1.67
#